data_AF-A0A942JIA0-F1
#
_entry.id   AF-A0A942JIA0-F1
#
_cell.length_a   1.000
_cell.length_b   1.000
_cell.length_c   1.000
_cell.angle_alpha   90.00
_cell.angle_beta   90.00
_cell.angle_gamma   90.00
#
_symmetry.space_group_name_H-M   'P 1'
#
loop_
_entity.id
_entity.type
_entity.pdbx_description
1 polymer ?
#
loop_
_entity_poly.entity_id
_entity_poly.type
_entity_poly.pdbx_seq_one_letter_code
_entity_poly.pdbx_strand_id
1 'polypeptide(L)'
;TDPGAIAVDGKTLRGAKGHDGKQVHLLSAILHKEGVVVSQTLVDRKTNEITMFQSLLNSALIKKTPRRPQMPSGLVAITQL
;
A
#
# COMPACT_ATOMS: atom_id res chain seq x y z
N THR A 1 16.08 -11.30 -7.86
CA THR A 1 15.07 -10.53 -7.10
C THR A 1 13.68 -10.96 -7.55
N ASP A 2 12.78 -11.19 -6.60
CA ASP A 2 11.42 -11.67 -6.87
C ASP A 2 10.61 -10.58 -7.63
N PRO A 3 9.97 -10.90 -8.78
CA PRO A 3 9.11 -9.97 -9.51
C PRO A 3 7.95 -9.38 -8.70
N GLY A 4 7.51 -10.02 -7.62
CA GLY A 4 6.43 -9.52 -6.76
C GLY A 4 6.89 -8.75 -5.52
N ALA A 5 8.19 -8.46 -5.38
CA ALA A 5 8.72 -7.85 -4.17
C ALA A 5 8.37 -6.35 -4.05
N ILE A 6 7.98 -5.95 -2.84
CA ILE A 6 7.83 -4.55 -2.43
C ILE A 6 8.99 -4.21 -1.50
N ALA A 7 9.73 -3.16 -1.85
CA ALA A 7 10.72 -2.55 -0.97
C ALA A 7 10.04 -1.49 -0.10
N VAL A 8 10.49 -1.34 1.15
CA VAL A 8 10.02 -0.30 2.06
C VAL A 8 11.22 0.49 2.57
N ASP A 9 11.12 1.82 2.49
CA ASP A 9 12.23 2.73 2.79
C ASP A 9 11.75 4.01 3.47
N GLY A 10 12.54 4.49 4.44
CA GLY A 10 12.34 5.73 5.16
C GLY A 10 13.03 6.90 4.47
N LYS A 11 12.27 7.93 4.09
CA LYS A 11 12.77 9.11 3.37
C LYS A 11 12.52 10.38 4.14
N THR A 12 13.60 11.07 4.47
CA THR A 12 13.57 12.41 5.04
C THR A 12 13.69 13.43 3.92
N LEU A 13 12.62 14.21 3.69
CA LEU A 13 12.54 15.13 2.57
C LEU A 13 13.36 16.40 2.85
N ARG A 14 14.37 16.67 2.02
CA ARG A 14 15.16 17.90 2.12
C ARG A 14 14.30 19.12 1.76
N GLY A 15 14.32 20.14 2.60
CA GLY A 15 13.62 21.41 2.35
C GLY A 15 12.11 21.39 2.63
N ALA A 16 11.47 20.22 2.67
CA ALA A 16 10.07 20.11 3.06
C ALA A 16 9.92 20.22 4.58
N LYS A 17 9.02 21.11 5.02
CA LYS A 17 8.71 21.32 6.42
C LYS A 17 7.21 21.10 6.67
N GLY A 18 6.89 20.40 7.76
CA GLY A 18 5.53 20.28 8.27
C GLY A 18 5.03 21.59 8.88
N HIS A 19 3.77 21.60 9.32
CA HIS A 19 3.15 22.77 9.98
C HIS A 19 3.90 23.19 11.26
N ASP A 20 4.61 22.27 11.89
CA ASP A 20 5.44 22.52 13.07
C ASP A 20 6.87 23.00 12.72
N GLY A 21 7.14 23.28 11.44
CA GLY A 21 8.42 23.75 10.94
C GLY A 21 9.51 22.67 10.84
N LYS A 22 9.20 21.41 11.14
CA LYS A 22 10.17 20.31 11.14
C LYS A 22 10.22 19.59 9.81
N GLN A 23 11.34 18.91 9.59
CA GLN A 23 11.54 18.15 8.37
C GLN A 23 10.52 17.02 8.24
N VAL A 24 9.96 16.87 7.04
CA VAL A 24 9.00 15.81 6.74
C VAL A 24 9.73 14.48 6.59
N HIS A 25 9.29 13.47 7.36
CA HIS A 25 9.78 12.10 7.26
C HIS A 25 8.65 11.19 6.78
N LEU A 26 8.94 10.39 5.75
CA LEU A 26 7.99 9.51 5.08
C LEU A 26 8.48 8.08 5.11
N LEU A 27 7.55 7.13 5.18
CA LEU A 27 7.81 5.73 4.87
C LEU A 27 7.14 5.42 3.53
N SER A 28 7.90 4.88 2.56
CA SER A 28 7.44 4.63 1.20
C SER A 28 7.47 3.14 0.87
N ALA A 29 6.44 2.65 0.17
CA ALA A 29 6.39 1.32 -0.43
C ALA A 29 6.66 1.41 -1.93
N ILE A 30 7.63 0.65 -2.43
CA ILE A 30 8.16 0.76 -3.79
C ILE A 30 8.10 -0.61 -4.46
N LEU A 31 7.52 -0.68 -5.65
CA LEU A 31 7.63 -1.87 -6.49
C LEU A 31 9.09 -2.05 -6.90
N HIS A 32 9.72 -3.12 -6.43
CA HIS A 32 11.17 -3.23 -6.40
C HIS A 32 11.79 -3.28 -7.81
N LYS A 33 11.07 -3.81 -8.80
CA LYS A 33 11.55 -3.88 -10.19
C LYS A 33 11.33 -2.57 -10.94
N GLU A 34 10.19 -1.93 -10.73
CA GLU A 34 9.75 -0.76 -11.49
C GLU A 34 10.24 0.55 -10.90
N GLY A 35 10.69 0.55 -9.64
CA GLY A 35 11.12 1.76 -8.93
C GLY A 35 9.97 2.73 -8.63
N VAL A 36 8.73 2.26 -8.72
CA VAL A 36 7.52 3.07 -8.56
C VAL A 36 7.05 3.04 -7.12
N VAL A 37 6.81 4.22 -6.53
CA VAL A 37 6.17 4.36 -5.21
C VAL A 37 4.67 4.09 -5.37
N VAL A 38 4.17 3.05 -4.70
CA VAL A 38 2.75 2.66 -4.73
C VAL A 38 1.95 3.18 -3.54
N SER A 39 2.63 3.52 -2.45
CA SER A 39 2.03 4.13 -1.27
C SER A 39 3.10 4.82 -0.45
N GLN A 40 2.72 5.85 0.30
CA GLN A 40 3.59 6.55 1.24
C GLN A 40 2.77 7.05 2.42
N THR A 41 3.40 7.12 3.59
CA THR A 41 2.76 7.67 4.80
C THR A 41 3.74 8.54 5.58
N LEU A 42 3.19 9.54 6.29
CA LEU A 42 3.95 10.38 7.20
C LEU A 42 4.33 9.59 8.45
N VAL A 43 5.59 9.73 8.86
CA VAL A 43 6.07 9.22 10.14
C VAL A 43 6.25 10.45 11.04
N ASP A 44 5.25 10.68 11.89
CA ASP A 44 5.32 11.75 12.90
C ASP A 44 6.32 11.41 14.01
N ARG A 45 6.78 12.44 14.74
CA ARG A 45 7.72 12.32 15.87
C ARG A 45 7.28 11.37 16.97
N LYS A 46 5.97 11.29 17.23
CA LYS A 46 5.44 10.44 18.31
C LYS A 46 5.27 8.97 17.86
N THR A 47 5.55 8.67 16.61
CA THR A 47 5.51 7.32 16.04
C THR A 47 6.87 6.96 15.45
N ASN A 48 6.97 5.76 14.88
CA ASN A 48 8.17 5.26 14.22
C ASN A 48 7.80 4.43 12.98
N GLU A 49 8.81 4.13 12.17
CA GLU A 49 8.66 3.38 10.92
C GLU A 49 8.02 2.00 11.13
N ILE A 50 8.42 1.29 12.20
CA ILE A 50 7.90 -0.05 12.53
C ILE A 50 6.39 0.00 12.76
N THR A 51 5.91 1.00 13.51
CA THR A 51 4.48 1.23 13.76
C THR A 51 3.75 1.61 12.48
N MET A 52 4.35 2.47 11.65
CA MET A 52 3.72 2.96 10.41
C MET A 52 3.76 1.95 9.27
N PHE A 53 4.59 0.92 9.35
CA PHE A 53 4.72 -0.13 8.34
C PHE A 53 3.39 -0.82 8.02
N GLN A 54 2.62 -1.18 9.05
CA GLN A 54 1.32 -1.83 8.85
C GLN A 54 0.32 -0.89 8.13
N SER A 55 0.31 0.39 8.52
CA SER A 55 -0.54 1.41 7.89
C SER A 55 -0.17 1.62 6.41
N LEU A 56 1.14 1.65 6.12
CA LEU A 56 1.67 1.74 4.76
C LEU A 56 1.23 0.55 3.90
N LEU A 57 1.38 -0.69 4.41
CA LEU A 57 0.98 -1.90 3.69
C LEU A 57 -0.52 -1.96 3.45
N ASN A 58 -1.34 -1.60 4.43
CA ASN A 58 -2.79 -1.55 4.26
C ASN A 58 -3.23 -0.54 3.19
N SER A 59 -2.47 0.56 3.03
CA SER A 59 -2.72 1.57 2.01
C SER A 59 -2.21 1.14 0.62
N ALA A 60 -1.10 0.39 0.57
CA ALA A 60 -0.53 -0.14 -0.67
C ALA A 60 -1.32 -1.35 -1.22
N LEU A 61 -1.81 -2.19 -0.33
CA LEU A 61 -2.65 -3.33 -0.66
C LEU A 61 -4.08 -2.84 -0.88
N ILE A 62 -4.40 -2.46 -2.11
CA ILE A 62 -5.80 -2.42 -2.53
C ILE A 62 -6.38 -3.80 -2.19
N LYS A 63 -7.33 -3.87 -1.23
CA LYS A 63 -8.03 -5.12 -0.92
C LYS A 63 -8.43 -5.73 -2.25
N LYS A 64 -8.00 -6.96 -2.56
CA LYS A 64 -8.63 -7.72 -3.64
C LYS A 64 -10.12 -7.69 -3.33
N THR A 65 -10.88 -6.89 -4.08
CA THR A 65 -12.33 -7.09 -4.14
C THR A 65 -12.48 -8.56 -4.54
N PRO A 66 -13.28 -9.37 -3.83
CA PRO A 66 -13.43 -10.78 -4.18
C PRO A 66 -13.80 -10.84 -5.66
N ARG A 67 -12.89 -11.37 -6.49
CA ARG A 67 -13.25 -11.68 -7.88
C ARG A 67 -14.41 -12.67 -7.75
N ARG A 68 -15.57 -12.32 -8.33
CA ARG A 68 -16.81 -13.12 -8.28
C ARG A 68 -16.51 -14.62 -8.32
N PRO A 69 -17.25 -15.45 -7.57
CA PRO A 69 -17.14 -16.90 -7.72
C PRO A 69 -17.39 -17.23 -9.19
N GLN A 70 -16.41 -17.88 -9.82
CA GLN A 70 -16.54 -18.36 -11.19
C GLN A 70 -17.41 -19.61 -11.11
N MET A 71 -18.70 -19.45 -11.43
CA MET A 71 -19.61 -20.59 -11.51
C MET A 71 -19.15 -21.49 -12.65
N PRO A 72 -18.98 -22.81 -12.43
CA PRO A 72 -18.61 -23.72 -13.50
C PRO A 72 -19.67 -23.68 -14.60
N SER A 73 -19.20 -23.70 -15.85
CA SER A 73 -20.02 -23.71 -17.06
C SER A 73 -20.97 -24.92 -17.07
N GLY A 74 -22.26 -24.70 -16.80
CA GLY A 74 -23.28 -25.73 -16.98
C GLY A 74 -24.31 -25.87 -15.86
N LEU A 75 -24.92 -24.79 -15.39
CA LEU A 75 -26.15 -24.90 -14.60
C LEU A 75 -27.21 -23.93 -15.14
N VAL A 76 -28.19 -24.49 -15.84
CA VAL A 76 -29.42 -23.81 -16.23
C VAL A 76 -30.16 -23.47 -14.94
N ALA A 77 -30.29 -22.19 -14.61
CA ALA A 77 -31.23 -21.75 -13.59
C ALA A 77 -32.64 -21.89 -14.18
N ILE A 78 -33.27 -23.02 -13.85
CA ILE A 78 -34.67 -23.29 -14.06
C ILE A 78 -35.45 -22.31 -13.15
N THR A 79 -36.36 -21.56 -13.76
CA THR A 79 -37.61 -21.01 -13.20
C THR A 79 -37.60 -20.40 -11.79
N GLN A 80 -37.93 -19.11 -11.70
CA GLN A 80 -38.87 -18.64 -10.68
C GLN A 80 -39.74 -17.53 -11.29
N LEU A 81 -41.06 -17.71 -11.19
CA LEU A 81 -42.12 -16.71 -11.46
C LEU A 81 -42.00 -15.51 -10.52
#